data_AF-A0A926VXW3-F1
#
_entry.id   AF-A0A926VXW3-F1
#
_cell.length_a   1.000
_cell.length_b   1.000
_cell.length_c   1.000
_cell.angle_alpha   90.00
_cell.angle_beta   90.00
_cell.angle_gamma   90.00
#
_symmetry.space_group_name_H-M   'P 1'
#
loop_
_entity.id
_entity.type
_entity.pdbx_description
1 polymer ?
#
loop_
_entity_poly.entity_id
_entity_poly.type
_entity_poly.pdbx_seq_one_letter_code
_entity_poly.pdbx_strand_id
1 'polypeptide(L)'
;QHQINRFEGNADRVAAFEIDLKNDAQRKARRFEVLLVNQEYQMAIDTQIRLTIDKANAIGHLEYLRNQFSVAKLEARLAIAQQLSDLESRELVGL
;
A
#
# COMPACT_ATOMS: atom_id res chain seq x y z
N GLN A 1 -7.60 -10.56 2.25
CA GLN A 1 -8.99 -10.35 1.79
C GLN A 1 -9.84 -11.63 1.84
N HIS A 2 -9.45 -12.74 1.20
CA HIS A 2 -10.30 -13.94 1.15
C HIS A 2 -10.72 -14.51 2.51
N GLN A 3 -9.82 -14.55 3.51
CA GLN A 3 -10.18 -15.02 4.85
C GLN A 3 -11.16 -14.09 5.58
N ILE A 4 -10.93 -12.77 5.51
CA ILE A 4 -11.84 -11.76 6.08
C ILE A 4 -13.24 -11.88 5.47
N ASN A 5 -13.32 -11.95 4.14
CA ASN A 5 -14.60 -12.12 3.44
C ASN A 5 -15.30 -13.44 3.84
N ARG A 6 -14.55 -14.51 4.10
CA ARG A 6 -15.11 -15.78 4.58
C ARG A 6 -15.74 -15.62 5.98
N PHE A 7 -15.06 -14.93 6.90
CA PHE A 7 -15.61 -14.66 8.23
C PHE A 7 -16.86 -13.77 8.16
N GLU A 8 -16.83 -12.73 7.33
CA GLU A 8 -17.98 -11.85 7.11
C GLU A 8 -19.17 -12.59 6.51
N GLY A 9 -18.95 -13.40 5.47
CA GLY A 9 -20.01 -14.22 4.88
C GLY A 9 -20.57 -15.26 5.86
N ASN A 10 -19.74 -15.81 6.75
CA ASN A 10 -20.21 -16.69 7.81
C ASN A 10 -21.07 -15.93 8.84
N ALA A 11 -20.69 -14.72 9.22
CA ALA A 11 -21.47 -13.87 10.12
C ALA A 11 -22.80 -13.43 9.49
N ASP A 12 -22.79 -13.10 8.19
CA ASP A 12 -23.99 -12.81 7.42
C ASP A 12 -24.94 -14.00 7.39
N ARG A 13 -24.41 -15.21 7.21
CA ARG A 13 -25.19 -16.45 7.28
C ARG A 13 -25.84 -16.62 8.65
N VAL A 14 -25.10 -16.42 9.73
CA VAL A 14 -25.63 -16.53 11.10
C VAL A 14 -26.78 -15.54 11.32
N ALA A 15 -26.58 -14.27 10.97
CA ALA A 15 -27.62 -13.26 11.11
C ALA A 15 -28.85 -13.51 10.21
N ALA A 16 -28.67 -14.12 9.03
CA ALA A 16 -29.76 -14.41 8.11
C ALA A 16 -30.71 -15.51 8.60
N PHE A 17 -30.21 -16.47 9.39
CA PHE A 17 -31.02 -17.59 9.91
C PHE A 17 -31.61 -17.34 11.30
N GLU A 18 -31.39 -16.15 11.88
CA GLU A 18 -31.90 -15.79 13.19
C GLU A 18 -33.30 -15.15 13.05
N ILE A 19 -34.32 -15.94 13.41
CA ILE A 19 -35.74 -15.66 13.15
C ILE A 19 -36.24 -14.40 13.89
N ASP A 20 -35.60 -14.06 15.01
CA ASP A 20 -36.00 -12.93 15.87
C ASP A 20 -35.56 -11.55 15.32
N LEU A 21 -34.71 -11.53 14.28
CA LEU A 21 -34.22 -10.29 13.66
C LEU A 21 -35.22 -9.79 12.61
N LYS A 22 -36.01 -8.79 12.98
CA LYS A 22 -37.13 -8.24 12.20
C LYS A 22 -36.73 -7.17 11.20
N ASN A 23 -35.53 -6.59 11.33
CA ASN A 23 -35.07 -5.50 10.46
C ASN A 23 -33.57 -5.56 10.15
N ASP A 24 -33.16 -4.74 9.19
CA ASP A 24 -31.76 -4.68 8.73
C ASP A 24 -30.79 -4.19 9.80
N ALA A 25 -31.22 -3.26 10.66
CA ALA A 25 -30.40 -2.76 11.75
C ALA A 25 -30.08 -3.87 12.77
N GLN A 26 -31.06 -4.70 13.10
CA GLN A 26 -30.89 -5.88 13.97
C GLN A 26 -29.96 -6.92 13.32
N ARG A 27 -30.12 -7.18 12.01
CA ARG A 27 -29.21 -8.07 11.26
C ARG A 27 -27.77 -7.55 11.26
N LYS A 28 -27.56 -6.25 11.07
CA LYS A 28 -26.24 -5.61 11.14
C LYS A 28 -25.64 -5.64 12.54
N ALA A 29 -26.44 -5.37 13.57
CA ALA A 29 -26.01 -5.46 14.96
C ALA A 29 -25.57 -6.89 15.31
N ARG A 30 -26.36 -7.89 14.89
CA ARG A 30 -26.03 -9.29 15.12
C ARG A 30 -24.75 -9.72 14.41
N ARG A 31 -24.61 -9.35 13.13
CA ARG A 31 -23.38 -9.58 12.36
C ARG A 31 -22.17 -8.97 13.07
N PHE A 32 -22.30 -7.75 13.58
CA PHE A 32 -21.24 -7.09 14.33
C PHE A 32 -20.87 -7.88 15.60
N GLU A 33 -21.84 -8.32 16.40
CA GLU A 33 -21.59 -9.13 17.60
C GLU A 33 -20.83 -10.41 17.28
N VAL A 34 -21.24 -11.13 16.24
CA VAL A 34 -20.58 -12.38 15.80
C VAL A 34 -19.13 -12.13 15.40
N LEU A 35 -18.86 -11.05 14.68
CA LEU A 35 -17.51 -10.68 14.26
C LEU A 35 -16.66 -10.14 15.42
N LEU A 36 -17.27 -9.46 16.38
CA LEU A 36 -16.58 -8.87 17.53
C LEU A 36 -15.94 -9.95 18.40
N VAL A 37 -16.62 -11.07 18.61
CA VAL A 37 -16.10 -12.19 19.43
C VAL A 37 -15.21 -13.16 18.65
N ASN A 38 -15.12 -13.01 17.34
CA ASN A 38 -14.27 -13.86 16.50
C ASN A 38 -12.82 -13.36 16.52
N GLN A 39 -11.98 -14.00 17.35
CA GLN A 39 -10.57 -13.64 17.51
C GLN A 39 -9.77 -13.74 16.19
N GLU A 40 -10.04 -14.76 15.37
CA GLU A 40 -9.35 -14.93 14.09
C GLU A 40 -9.68 -13.80 13.11
N TYR A 41 -10.93 -13.33 13.11
CA TYR A 41 -11.34 -12.18 12.33
C TYR A 41 -10.65 -10.90 12.79
N GLN A 42 -10.61 -10.64 14.09
CA GLN A 42 -9.93 -9.46 14.65
C GLN A 42 -8.44 -9.47 14.28
N MET A 43 -7.75 -10.61 14.47
CA MET A 43 -6.35 -10.77 14.08
C MET A 43 -6.12 -10.57 12.57
N ALA A 44 -7.05 -11.04 11.74
CA ALA A 44 -6.97 -10.87 10.30
C ALA A 44 -7.13 -9.40 9.89
N ILE A 45 -8.04 -8.66 10.53
CA ILE A 45 -8.23 -7.22 10.33
C ILE A 45 -6.99 -6.44 10.77
N ASP A 46 -6.48 -6.70 11.97
CA ASP A 46 -5.27 -6.03 12.49
C ASP A 46 -4.06 -6.28 11.58
N THR A 47 -3.91 -7.52 11.11
CA THR A 47 -2.86 -7.89 10.17
C THR A 47 -3.04 -7.16 8.83
N GLN A 48 -4.27 -7.05 8.33
CA GLN A 48 -4.54 -6.31 7.10
C GLN A 48 -4.20 -4.81 7.25
N ILE A 49 -4.56 -4.18 8.37
CA ILE A 49 -4.25 -2.78 8.65
C ILE A 49 -2.74 -2.58 8.66
N ARG A 50 -2.01 -3.41 9.41
CA ARG A 50 -0.55 -3.36 9.48
C ARG A 50 0.09 -3.52 8.10
N LEU A 51 -0.30 -4.55 7.35
CA LEU A 51 0.26 -4.79 6.00
C LEU A 51 -0.08 -3.68 5.01
N THR A 52 -1.23 -3.02 5.17
CA THR A 52 -1.60 -1.86 4.35
C THR A 52 -0.67 -0.68 4.60
N ILE A 53 -0.36 -0.42 5.87
CA ILE A 53 0.58 0.62 6.28
C ILE A 53 1.99 0.29 5.80
N ASP A 54 2.46 -0.94 6.05
CA ASP A 54 3.79 -1.40 5.63
C ASP A 54 3.97 -1.28 4.11
N LYS A 55 2.94 -1.66 3.34
CA LYS A 55 2.93 -1.50 1.89
C LYS A 55 3.02 -0.03 1.48
N ALA A 56 2.24 0.86 2.11
CA ALA A 56 2.27 2.28 1.80
C ALA A 56 3.66 2.89 2.09
N ASN A 57 4.27 2.52 3.21
CA ASN A 57 5.62 2.94 3.58
C ASN A 57 6.67 2.44 2.58
N ALA A 58 6.60 1.17 2.19
CA ALA A 58 7.51 0.59 1.20
C ALA A 58 7.40 1.27 -0.17
N ILE A 59 6.18 1.59 -0.60
CA ILE A 59 5.95 2.35 -1.84
C ILE A 59 6.54 3.75 -1.71
N GLY A 60 6.30 4.45 -0.60
CA GLY A 60 6.89 5.76 -0.35
C GLY A 60 8.42 5.75 -0.40
N HIS A 61 9.05 4.73 0.19
CA HIS A 61 10.50 4.57 0.16
C HIS A 61 11.04 4.28 -1.25
N LEU A 62 10.37 3.43 -2.02
CA LEU A 62 10.74 3.14 -3.41
C LEU A 62 10.68 4.39 -4.28
N GLU A 63 9.62 5.19 -4.13
CA GLU A 63 9.44 6.45 -4.86
C GLU A 63 10.51 7.48 -4.49
N TYR A 64 10.87 7.55 -3.21
CA TYR A 64 11.99 8.36 -2.75
C TYR A 64 13.32 7.95 -3.41
N LEU A 65 13.65 6.65 -3.41
CA LEU A 65 14.86 6.14 -4.06
C LEU A 65 14.86 6.39 -5.57
N ARG A 66 13.70 6.25 -6.23
CA ARG A 66 13.55 6.56 -7.65
C ARG A 66 13.86 8.03 -7.96
N ASN A 67 13.42 8.94 -7.08
CA ASN A 67 13.70 10.36 -7.22
C ASN A 67 15.18 10.66 -7.01
N GLN A 68 15.80 10.08 -5.99
CA GLN A 68 17.26 10.19 -5.77
C GLN A 68 18.06 9.71 -6.99
N PHE A 69 17.70 8.56 -7.55
CA PHE A 69 18.34 8.03 -8.74
C PHE A 69 18.17 8.97 -9.95
N SER A 70 16.99 9.57 -10.10
CA SER A 70 16.71 10.53 -11.18
C SER A 70 17.60 11.78 -11.07
N VAL A 71 17.80 12.30 -9.86
CA VAL A 71 18.71 13.41 -9.59
C VAL A 71 20.15 13.01 -9.93
N ALA A 72 20.64 11.89 -9.38
CA ALA A 72 22.00 11.41 -9.64
C ALA A 72 22.27 11.19 -11.15
N LYS A 73 21.26 10.70 -11.89
CA LYS A 73 21.33 10.56 -13.34
C LYS A 73 21.48 11.90 -14.07
N LEU A 74 20.78 12.94 -13.62
CA LEU A 74 20.89 14.28 -14.19
C LEU A 74 22.26 14.89 -13.89
N GLU A 75 22.74 14.74 -12.65
CA GLU A 75 24.07 15.20 -12.24
C GLU A 75 25.18 14.51 -13.06
N ALA A 76 25.09 13.20 -13.27
CA ALA A 76 26.03 12.47 -14.12
C ALA A 76 26.01 12.97 -15.57
N ARG A 77 24.82 13.23 -16.12
CA ARG A 77 24.68 13.80 -17.47
C ARG A 77 25.29 15.20 -17.58
N LEU A 78 25.09 16.03 -16.56
CA LEU A 78 25.69 17.36 -16.49
C LEU A 78 27.22 17.25 -16.46
N ALA A 79 27.77 16.36 -15.63
CA ALA A 79 29.22 16.14 -15.56
C ALA A 79 29.81 15.68 -16.90
N ILE A 80 29.13 14.76 -17.59
CA ILE A 80 29.54 14.32 -18.94
C ILE A 80 29.52 15.50 -19.92
N ALA A 81 28.44 16.29 -19.93
CA ALA A 81 28.31 17.43 -20.83
C ALA A 81 29.41 18.49 -20.57
N GLN A 82 29.73 18.75 -19.30
CA GLN A 82 30.81 19.67 -18.92
C GLN A 82 32.17 19.17 -19.42
N GLN A 83 32.48 17.88 -19.28
CA GLN A 83 33.71 17.30 -19.79
C GLN A 83 33.82 17.41 -21.32
N LEU A 84 32.74 17.14 -22.05
CA LEU A 84 32.70 17.27 -23.51
C LEU A 84 32.92 18.73 -23.94
N SER A 85 32.27 19.69 -23.26
CA SER A 85 32.45 21.11 -23.58
C SER A 85 33.87 21.63 -23.32
N ASP A 86 34.53 21.14 -22.26
CA ASP A 86 35.94 21.47 -21.97
C ASP A 86 36.87 20.87 -23.03
N LEU A 87 36.60 19.65 -23.48
CA LEU A 87 37.35 19.01 -24.58
C LEU A 87 37.21 19.79 -25.89
N GLU A 88 35.98 20.13 -26.31
CA GLU A 88 35.73 20.93 -27.52
C GLU A 88 36.40 22.30 -27.42
N SER A 89 36.36 22.95 -26.25
CA SER A 89 37.01 24.25 -26.02
C SER A 89 38.53 24.15 -26.16
N ARG A 90 39.16 23.05 -25.72
CA ARG A 90 40.61 22.83 -25.88
C ARG A 90 41.00 22.54 -27.33
N GLU A 91 40.21 21.76 -28.06
CA GLU A 91 40.42 21.51 -29.49
C GLU A 91 40.31 22.80 -30.32
N LEU A 92 39.36 23.68 -29.98
CA LEU A 92 39.17 24.97 -30.67
C LEU A 92 40.30 25.98 -30.42
N VAL A 93 41.02 25.88 -29.30
CA VAL A 93 42.14 26.77 -28.94
C VAL A 93 43.49 26.27 -29.52
N GLY A 94 43.52 25.07 -30.12
CA GLY A 94 44.66 24.59 -30.92
C GLY A 94 45.97 24.44 -30.13
N LEU A 95 45.92 23.80 -28.96
CA LEU A 95 47.11 23.28 -28.27
C LEU A 95 47.45 21.88 -28.77
#